data_AF-A0A4Y4C482-F1
#
_entry.id   AF-A0A4Y4C482-F1
#
_cell.length_a   1.000
_cell.length_b   1.000
_cell.length_c   1.000
_cell.angle_alpha   90.00
_cell.angle_beta   90.00
_cell.angle_gamma   90.00
#
_symmetry.space_group_name_H-M   'P 1'
#
loop_
_entity.id
_entity.type
_entity.pdbx_description
1 polymer ?
#
loop_
_entity_poly.entity_id
_entity_poly.type
_entity_poly.pdbx_seq_one_letter_code
_entity_poly.pdbx_strand_id
1 'polypeptide(L)'
;MIAADRQLLPDMGRQEEHHMAVRLNPHVLDDARDRWGLTSDARLAAKLGVAPGTVGHLRKGDTEPTVRVLLKLRALTGWPLDGLVTEVEDTAAA
;
A
#
# COMPACT_ATOMS: atom_id res chain seq x y z
N MET A 1 -33.05 -39.39 32.69
CA MET A 1 -33.08 -38.70 31.39
C MET A 1 -32.80 -37.23 31.63
N ILE A 2 -31.52 -36.85 31.65
CA ILE A 2 -31.11 -35.44 31.78
C ILE A 2 -30.94 -34.91 30.35
N ALA A 3 -31.66 -33.84 30.05
CA ALA A 3 -31.60 -33.13 28.78
C ALA A 3 -30.13 -32.80 28.45
N ALA A 4 -29.69 -33.19 27.25
CA ALA A 4 -28.42 -32.75 26.72
C ALA A 4 -28.50 -31.24 26.56
N ASP A 5 -27.84 -30.54 27.48
CA ASP A 5 -27.57 -29.11 27.41
C ASP A 5 -26.85 -28.86 26.10
N ARG A 6 -27.60 -28.39 25.11
CA ARG A 6 -27.11 -28.01 23.80
C ARG A 6 -26.31 -26.74 24.03
N GLN A 7 -25.06 -26.93 24.39
CA GLN A 7 -24.08 -25.87 24.51
C GLN A 7 -24.06 -25.15 23.15
N LEU A 8 -24.70 -23.98 23.12
CA LEU A 8 -24.54 -22.97 22.11
C LEU A 8 -23.05 -22.65 22.08
N LEU A 9 -22.33 -23.25 21.13
CA LEU A 9 -21.02 -22.77 20.75
C LEU A 9 -21.22 -21.32 20.32
N PRO A 10 -20.52 -20.34 20.92
CA PRO A 10 -20.51 -18.99 20.38
C PRO A 10 -20.03 -19.10 18.94
N ASP A 11 -20.72 -18.40 18.05
CA ASP A 11 -20.38 -18.25 16.64
C ASP A 11 -18.96 -17.67 16.58
N MET A 12 -17.94 -18.55 16.56
CA MET A 12 -16.54 -18.17 16.68
C MET A 12 -16.10 -17.59 15.35
N GLY A 13 -16.35 -16.30 15.23
CA GLY A 13 -15.50 -15.36 14.52
C GLY A 13 -15.46 -15.56 13.01
N ARG A 14 -16.41 -14.95 12.30
CA ARG A 14 -15.94 -14.00 11.29
C ARG A 14 -15.18 -12.93 12.08
N GLN A 15 -13.88 -13.13 12.28
CA GLN A 15 -13.00 -12.01 12.52
C GLN A 15 -13.26 -11.08 11.34
N GLU A 16 -13.85 -9.92 11.57
CA GLU A 16 -13.82 -8.85 10.60
C GLU A 16 -12.34 -8.53 10.42
N GLU A 17 -11.70 -9.20 9.47
CA GLU A 17 -10.35 -8.90 9.05
C GLU A 17 -10.40 -7.49 8.49
N HIS A 18 -10.14 -6.50 9.35
CA HIS A 18 -9.81 -5.16 8.92
C HIS A 18 -8.51 -5.26 8.11
N HIS A 19 -8.64 -5.49 6.81
CA HIS A 19 -7.51 -5.58 5.91
C HIS A 19 -6.94 -4.17 5.78
N MET A 20 -5.86 -3.90 6.51
CA MET A 20 -5.15 -2.63 6.43
C MET A 20 -4.31 -2.67 5.16
N ALA A 21 -4.81 -2.03 4.09
CA ALA A 21 -4.10 -1.94 2.83
C ALA A 21 -3.06 -0.82 2.92
N VAL A 22 -1.79 -1.16 2.68
CA VAL A 22 -0.72 -0.17 2.63
C VAL A 22 -0.64 0.41 1.22
N ARG A 23 -0.76 1.73 1.10
CA ARG A 23 -0.62 2.45 -0.17
C ARG A 23 0.57 3.38 -0.14
N LEU A 24 1.11 3.70 -1.31
CA LEU A 24 2.16 4.70 -1.43
C LEU A 24 1.56 6.11 -1.30
N ASN A 25 2.20 6.98 -0.53
CA ASN A 25 1.88 8.41 -0.54
C ASN A 25 2.23 9.01 -1.92
N PRO A 26 1.25 9.51 -2.70
CA PRO A 26 1.49 9.96 -4.07
C PRO A 26 2.42 11.18 -4.14
N HIS A 27 2.50 12.00 -3.10
CA HIS A 27 3.38 13.18 -3.06
C HIS A 27 4.86 12.81 -3.13
N VAL A 28 5.23 11.60 -2.69
CA VAL A 28 6.61 11.10 -2.79
C VAL A 28 7.03 10.95 -4.25
N LEU A 29 6.12 10.52 -5.13
CA LEU A 29 6.42 10.37 -6.55
C LEU A 29 6.66 11.72 -7.21
N ASP A 30 5.91 12.75 -6.80
CA ASP A 30 6.08 14.12 -7.30
C ASP A 30 7.39 14.74 -6.81
N ASP A 31 7.68 14.64 -5.50
CA ASP A 31 8.95 15.09 -4.94
C ASP A 31 10.15 14.38 -5.58
N ALA A 32 10.05 13.07 -5.82
CA ALA A 32 11.08 12.31 -6.53
C ALA A 32 11.29 12.80 -7.97
N ARG A 33 10.23 13.24 -8.65
CA ARG A 33 10.34 13.78 -10.01
C ARG A 33 10.98 15.16 -9.99
N ASP A 34 10.54 16.04 -9.10
CA ASP A 34 11.01 17.42 -9.02
C ASP A 34 12.50 17.48 -8.65
N ARG A 35 12.92 16.74 -7.61
CA ARG A 35 14.33 16.70 -7.18
C ARG A 35 15.30 16.21 -8.24
N TRP A 36 14.82 15.36 -9.15
CA TRP A 36 15.65 14.73 -10.18
C TRP A 36 15.36 15.24 -11.60
N GLY A 37 14.55 16.30 -11.74
CA GLY A 37 14.22 16.90 -13.02
C GLY A 37 13.53 15.93 -13.99
N LEU A 38 12.73 14.98 -13.47
CA LEU A 38 12.09 13.95 -14.28
C LEU A 38 10.77 14.46 -14.86
N THR A 39 10.74 14.64 -16.17
CA THR A 39 9.58 15.19 -16.89
C THR A 39 8.48 14.16 -17.18
N SER A 40 8.69 12.86 -16.93
CA SER A 40 7.70 11.82 -17.17
C SER A 40 7.76 10.66 -16.17
N ASP A 41 6.62 9.99 -15.97
CA ASP A 41 6.52 8.82 -15.09
C ASP A 41 7.34 7.64 -15.63
N ALA A 42 7.51 7.54 -16.95
CA ALA A 42 8.39 6.54 -17.55
C ALA A 42 9.86 6.70 -17.11
N ARG A 43 10.35 7.94 -16.99
CA ARG A 43 11.71 8.21 -16.49
C ARG A 43 11.84 7.90 -15.00
N LEU A 44 10.81 8.23 -14.22
CA LEU A 44 10.74 7.83 -12.82
C LEU A 44 10.70 6.30 -12.67
N ALA A 45 9.90 5.61 -13.47
CA ALA A 45 9.80 4.15 -13.49
C ALA A 45 11.15 3.49 -13.77
N ALA A 46 11.90 4.00 -14.77
CA ALA A 46 13.25 3.54 -15.06
C ALA A 46 14.20 3.73 -13.87
N LYS A 47 14.12 4.88 -13.19
CA LYS A 47 14.93 5.17 -11.99
C LYS A 47 14.58 4.27 -10.81
N LEU A 48 13.29 3.96 -10.65
CA LEU A 48 12.77 3.01 -9.68
C LEU A 48 13.02 1.55 -10.09
N GLY A 49 13.38 1.29 -11.34
CA GLY A 49 13.55 -0.07 -11.89
C GLY A 49 12.26 -0.86 -11.90
N VAL A 50 11.14 -0.22 -12.25
CA VAL A 50 9.81 -0.82 -12.41
C VAL A 50 9.27 -0.57 -13.82
N ALA A 51 8.19 -1.25 -14.20
CA ALA A 51 7.54 -1.01 -15.49
C ALA A 51 6.89 0.39 -15.52
N PRO A 52 6.80 1.05 -16.70
CA PRO A 52 6.23 2.40 -16.81
C PRO A 52 4.81 2.53 -16.23
N GLY A 53 3.95 1.53 -16.41
CA GLY A 53 2.59 1.53 -15.87
C GLY A 53 2.52 1.41 -14.35
N THR A 54 3.55 0.85 -13.71
CA THR A 54 3.59 0.65 -12.25
C THR A 54 3.54 1.97 -11.50
N VAL A 55 4.18 3.04 -12.01
CA VAL A 55 4.15 4.36 -11.34
C VAL A 55 2.72 4.92 -11.28
N GLY A 56 1.94 4.74 -12.34
CA GLY A 56 0.53 5.14 -12.37
C GLY A 56 -0.33 4.35 -11.38
N HIS A 57 -0.14 3.02 -11.31
CA HIS A 57 -0.87 2.18 -10.34
C HIS A 57 -0.49 2.51 -8.89
N LEU A 58 0.80 2.74 -8.62
CA LEU A 58 1.27 3.18 -7.31
C LEU A 58 0.65 4.52 -6.90
N ARG A 59 0.57 5.47 -7.84
CA ARG A 59 -0.02 6.80 -7.60
C ARG A 59 -1.52 6.71 -7.28
N LYS A 60 -2.24 5.81 -7.95
CA LYS A 60 -3.68 5.59 -7.71
C LYS A 60 -3.96 4.77 -6.45
N GLY A 61 -2.95 4.05 -5.95
CA GLY A 61 -3.13 3.09 -4.86
C GLY A 61 -3.68 1.74 -5.32
N ASP A 62 -3.68 1.45 -6.62
CA ASP A 62 -4.15 0.19 -7.21
C ASP A 62 -3.17 -0.98 -6.96
N THR A 63 -1.96 -0.68 -6.50
CA THR A 63 -0.91 -1.67 -6.25
C THR A 63 -0.12 -1.29 -5.02
N GLU A 64 0.11 -2.29 -4.16
CA GLU A 64 0.91 -2.13 -2.95
C GLU A 64 2.39 -1.92 -3.31
N PRO A 65 3.06 -0.91 -2.72
CA PRO A 65 4.47 -0.66 -2.99
C PRO A 65 5.35 -1.77 -2.39
N THR A 66 6.15 -2.41 -3.24
CA THR A 66 7.17 -3.35 -2.74
C THR A 66 8.21 -2.63 -1.88
N VAL A 67 8.80 -3.33 -0.90
CA VAL A 67 9.90 -2.80 -0.06
C VAL A 67 11.05 -2.25 -0.90
N ARG A 68 11.38 -2.88 -2.03
CA ARG A 68 12.42 -2.39 -2.96
C ARG A 68 12.08 -1.01 -3.52
N VAL A 69 10.84 -0.76 -3.89
CA VAL A 69 10.37 0.54 -4.37
C VAL A 69 10.45 1.58 -3.26
N LEU A 70 10.01 1.25 -2.04
CA LEU A 70 10.09 2.13 -0.88
C LEU A 70 11.52 2.55 -0.56
N LEU A 71 12.47 1.60 -0.52
CA LEU A 71 13.88 1.91 -0.26
C LEU A 71 14.49 2.81 -1.34
N LYS A 72 14.13 2.61 -2.61
CA LYS A 72 14.56 3.50 -3.69
C LYS A 72 13.96 4.89 -3.55
N LEU A 73 12.66 5.00 -3.28
CA LEU A 73 12.01 6.29 -3.06
C LEU A 73 12.62 7.05 -1.88
N ARG A 74 12.89 6.36 -0.76
CA ARG A 74 13.67 6.93 0.36
C ARG A 74 15.01 7.48 -0.10
N ALA A 75 15.78 6.72 -0.88
CA ALA A 75 17.07 7.18 -1.37
C ALA A 75 16.96 8.38 -2.34
N LEU A 76 15.87 8.47 -3.10
CA LEU A 76 15.63 9.55 -4.06
C LEU A 76 15.13 10.84 -3.43
N THR A 77 14.31 10.73 -2.37
CA THR A 77 13.58 11.86 -1.77
C THR A 77 14.11 12.24 -0.38
N GLY A 78 14.77 11.33 0.32
CA GLY A 78 15.18 11.51 1.71
C GLY A 78 14.04 11.34 2.73
N TRP A 79 12.83 10.98 2.28
CA TRP A 79 11.71 10.76 3.19
C TRP A 79 11.93 9.52 4.07
N PRO A 80 11.47 9.54 5.33
CA PRO A 80 11.50 8.37 6.19
C PRO A 80 10.43 7.36 5.75
N LEU A 81 10.61 6.07 6.07
CA LEU A 81 9.79 4.98 5.51
C LEU A 81 8.31 5.08 5.92
N ASP A 82 8.05 5.49 7.15
CA ASP A 82 6.72 5.79 7.70
C ASP A 82 6.03 6.93 6.94
N GLY A 83 6.78 7.92 6.46
CA GLY A 83 6.24 9.00 5.61
C GLY A 83 5.98 8.60 4.16
N LEU A 84 6.51 7.46 3.70
CA LEU A 84 6.33 7.00 2.31
C LEU A 84 4.99 6.33 2.06
N VAL A 85 4.37 5.81 3.11
CA VAL A 85 3.17 4.98 3.02
C VAL A 85 2.03 5.62 3.77
N THR A 86 0.82 5.29 3.35
CA THR A 86 -0.42 5.62 4.05
C THR A 86 -1.19 4.34 4.27
N GLU A 87 -1.61 4.13 5.51
CA GLU A 87 -2.54 3.07 5.85
C GLU A 87 -3.94 3.47 5.40
N VAL A 88 -4.60 2.60 4.66
CA VAL A 88 -5.98 2.78 4.23
C VAL A 88 -6.78 1.59 4.71
N GLU A 89 -7.87 1.85 5.43
CA GLU A 89 -8.85 0.82 5.72
C GLU A 89 -9.42 0.31 4.40
N ASP A 90 -9.19 -0.97 4.10
CA ASP A 90 -9.78 -1.58 2.93
C ASP A 90 -11.28 -1.81 3.21
N THR A 91 -12.08 -0.80 2.90
CA THR A 91 -13.55 -0.88 3.00
C THR A 91 -14.16 -1.63 1.82
N ALA A 92 -13.37 -2.40 1.04
CA ALA A 92 -13.87 -3.25 -0.02
C ALA A 92 -14.49 -4.54 0.54
N ALA A 93 -15.62 -4.37 1.24
CA ALA A 93 -16.62 -5.40 1.46
C ALA A 93 -18.00 -4.77 1.31
N ALA A 94 -18.46 -4.62 0.06
CA ALA A 94 -19.84 -4.35 -0.29
C ALA A 94 -20.19 -5.03 -1.63
#